data_AF-A0A858R5B1-F1
#
_entry.id   AF-A0A858R5B1-F1
#
_cell.length_a   1.000
_cell.length_b   1.000
_cell.length_c   1.000
_cell.angle_alpha   90.00
_cell.angle_beta   90.00
_cell.angle_gamma   90.00
#
_symmetry.space_group_name_H-M   'P 1'
#
loop_
_entity.id
_entity.type
_entity.pdbx_description
1 polymer ?
#
loop_
_entity_poly.entity_id
_entity_poly.type
_entity_poly.pdbx_seq_one_letter_code
_entity_poly.pdbx_strand_id
1 'polypeptide(L)'
;MSTITPLEPDVTPDPTAVAAMWSAYCTATGLAPDTPHGAFAFGSGAAMADELLVPILSGAKRATAGVLVEYEAEGAPWDRSGYHEVVVDGRGQPACILRYTACEVRPFD
;
A
#
# COMPACT_ATOMS: atom_id res chain seq x y z
N MET A 1 33.02 -7.61 -3.84
CA MET A 1 31.98 -8.55 -3.37
C MET A 1 31.02 -7.74 -2.51
N SER A 2 29.91 -7.25 -3.08
CA SER A 2 28.88 -6.59 -2.28
C SER A 2 28.14 -7.67 -1.51
N THR A 3 28.22 -7.61 -0.19
CA THR A 3 27.38 -8.41 0.71
C THR A 3 25.93 -8.02 0.48
N ILE A 4 25.08 -8.99 0.18
CA ILE A 4 23.62 -8.78 0.18
C ILE A 4 23.23 -8.59 1.65
N THR A 5 22.88 -7.36 2.01
CA THR A 5 22.25 -7.07 3.31
C THR A 5 20.97 -7.90 3.40
N PRO A 6 20.73 -8.66 4.49
CA PRO A 6 19.47 -9.36 4.67
C PRO A 6 18.32 -8.34 4.62
N LEU A 7 17.31 -8.62 3.81
CA LEU A 7 16.08 -7.82 3.79
C LEU A 7 15.45 -7.87 5.18
N GLU A 8 15.10 -6.70 5.72
CA GLU A 8 14.32 -6.64 6.95
C GLU A 8 12.97 -7.34 6.73
N PRO A 9 12.39 -7.97 7.77
CA PRO A 9 11.07 -8.55 7.65
C PRO A 9 10.06 -7.47 7.26
N ASP A 10 9.12 -7.85 6.38
CA ASP A 10 8.06 -6.94 5.98
C ASP A 10 7.17 -6.56 7.16
N VAL A 11 6.70 -5.32 7.13
CA VAL A 11 5.78 -4.80 8.13
C VAL A 11 4.45 -5.51 8.00
N THR A 12 3.97 -6.08 9.10
CA THR A 12 2.64 -6.70 9.17
C THR A 12 1.60 -5.66 9.60
N PRO A 13 0.57 -5.37 8.79
CA PRO A 13 -0.53 -4.48 9.19
C PRO A 13 -1.28 -5.00 10.42
N ASP A 14 -1.61 -4.12 11.36
CA ASP A 14 -2.51 -4.44 12.48
C ASP A 14 -3.95 -4.57 11.95
N PRO A 15 -4.53 -5.79 11.93
CA PRO A 15 -5.84 -6.01 11.33
C PRO A 15 -6.97 -5.29 12.07
N THR A 16 -6.83 -5.07 13.38
CA THR A 16 -7.87 -4.39 14.18
C THR A 16 -7.85 -2.89 13.89
N ALA A 17 -6.66 -2.28 13.88
CA ALA A 17 -6.51 -0.87 13.57
C ALA A 17 -6.91 -0.56 12.13
N VAL A 18 -6.51 -1.42 11.18
CA VAL A 18 -6.89 -1.33 9.75
C VAL A 18 -8.41 -1.37 9.59
N ALA A 19 -9.10 -2.33 10.23
CA ALA A 19 -10.56 -2.43 10.15
C ALA A 19 -11.25 -1.19 10.73
N ALA A 20 -10.72 -0.61 11.81
CA ALA A 20 -11.25 0.61 12.41
C ALA A 20 -11.10 1.82 11.48
N MET A 21 -9.92 2.02 10.87
CA MET A 21 -9.71 3.11 9.91
C MET A 21 -10.59 2.95 8.66
N TRP A 22 -10.69 1.72 8.14
CA TRP A 22 -11.54 1.42 6.98
C TRP A 22 -13.02 1.73 7.26
N SER A 23 -13.54 1.29 8.41
CA SER A 23 -14.92 1.58 8.81
C SER A 23 -15.20 3.08 8.93
N ALA A 24 -14.25 3.84 9.50
CA ALA A 24 -14.35 5.29 9.60
C ALA A 24 -14.35 5.96 8.20
N TYR A 25 -13.48 5.49 7.30
CA TYR A 25 -13.42 5.97 5.91
C TYR A 25 -14.73 5.70 5.15
N CYS A 26 -15.24 4.47 5.19
CA CYS A 26 -16.52 4.13 4.56
C CYS A 26 -17.67 5.01 5.06
N THR A 27 -17.72 5.27 6.37
CA THR A 27 -18.71 6.16 6.98
C THR A 27 -18.56 7.61 6.47
N ALA A 28 -17.32 8.11 6.39
CA ALA A 28 -17.04 9.47 5.96
C ALA A 28 -17.30 9.71 4.46
N THR A 29 -17.12 8.70 3.61
CA THR A 29 -17.26 8.82 2.15
C THR A 29 -18.55 8.23 1.59
N GLY A 30 -19.34 7.53 2.41
CA GLY A 30 -20.51 6.78 1.98
C GLY A 30 -20.18 5.54 1.14
N LEU A 31 -18.96 5.00 1.26
CA LEU A 31 -18.55 3.79 0.56
C LEU A 31 -19.13 2.55 1.26
N ALA A 32 -19.52 1.54 0.49
CA ALA A 32 -20.03 0.30 1.07
C ALA A 32 -18.91 -0.40 1.90
N PRO A 33 -19.16 -0.84 3.15
CA PRO A 33 -18.12 -1.43 4.00
C PRO A 33 -17.46 -2.70 3.44
N ASP A 34 -18.16 -3.42 2.57
CA ASP A 34 -17.73 -4.63 1.86
C ASP A 34 -16.97 -4.33 0.56
N THR A 35 -16.73 -3.06 0.23
CA THR A 35 -15.92 -2.70 -0.93
C THR A 35 -14.53 -3.34 -0.81
N PRO A 36 -14.04 -4.04 -1.86
CA PRO A 36 -12.72 -4.67 -1.84
C PRO A 36 -11.61 -3.67 -1.53
N HIS A 37 -10.76 -4.01 -0.57
CA HIS A 37 -9.62 -3.21 -0.13
C HIS A 37 -8.51 -4.11 0.44
N GLY A 38 -7.30 -3.55 0.53
CA GLY A 38 -6.13 -4.20 1.12
C GLY A 38 -5.43 -3.30 2.13
N ALA A 39 -4.41 -3.82 2.79
CA ALA A 39 -3.53 -3.05 3.66
C ALA A 39 -2.06 -3.47 3.46
N PHE A 40 -1.15 -2.50 3.37
CA PHE A 40 0.27 -2.76 3.14
C PHE A 40 1.15 -1.61 3.65
N ALA A 41 2.45 -1.87 3.78
CA ALA A 41 3.47 -0.86 4.03
C ALA A 41 4.32 -0.63 2.78
N PHE A 42 4.79 0.59 2.56
CA PHE A 42 5.72 0.87 1.46
C PHE A 42 7.15 0.47 1.82
N GLY A 43 7.91 0.02 0.81
CA GLY A 43 9.31 -0.29 0.97
C GLY A 43 9.57 -1.59 1.71
N SER A 44 10.84 -1.85 2.02
CA SER A 44 11.26 -3.04 2.76
C SER A 44 11.63 -2.65 4.19
N GLY A 45 10.97 -3.27 5.16
CA GLY A 45 11.18 -3.02 6.58
C GLY A 45 10.53 -1.76 7.13
N ALA A 46 10.56 -1.64 8.46
CA ALA A 46 9.87 -0.59 9.20
C ALA A 46 10.42 0.81 8.93
N ALA A 47 11.75 0.94 8.82
CA ALA A 47 12.39 2.24 8.62
C ALA A 47 12.01 2.86 7.27
N MET A 48 12.00 2.06 6.21
CA MET A 48 11.63 2.53 4.87
C MET A 48 10.13 2.84 4.78
N ALA A 49 9.28 2.08 5.47
CA ALA A 49 7.85 2.37 5.55
C ALA A 49 7.59 3.76 6.14
N ASP A 50 8.25 4.11 7.25
CA ASP A 50 8.13 5.43 7.87
C ASP A 50 8.68 6.54 6.96
N GLU A 51 9.83 6.31 6.31
CA GLU A 51 10.43 7.28 5.39
C GLU A 51 9.53 7.56 4.19
N LEU A 52 8.99 6.52 3.55
CA LEU A 52 8.15 6.64 2.37
C LEU A 52 6.75 7.19 2.68
N LEU A 53 6.30 7.09 3.94
CA LEU A 53 5.03 7.65 4.37
C LEU A 53 5.03 9.19 4.37
N VAL A 54 6.17 9.83 4.65
CA VAL A 54 6.30 11.31 4.66
C VAL A 54 5.91 11.96 3.32
N PRO A 55 6.48 11.56 2.16
CA PRO A 55 6.08 12.13 0.88
C PRO A 55 4.65 11.73 0.46
N ILE A 56 4.10 10.63 0.96
CA ILE A 56 2.70 10.24 0.71
C ILE A 56 1.75 11.19 1.43
N LEU A 57 1.94 11.39 2.74
CA LEU A 57 1.07 12.24 3.57
C LEU A 57 1.15 13.72 3.18
N SER A 58 2.31 14.19 2.73
CA SER A 58 2.45 15.55 2.18
C SER A 58 1.86 15.71 0.77
N GLY A 59 1.49 14.61 0.11
CA GLY A 59 0.96 14.60 -1.25
C GLY A 59 2.00 14.76 -2.36
N ALA A 60 3.30 14.74 -2.02
CA ALA A 60 4.40 14.80 -2.99
C ALA A 60 4.54 13.48 -3.78
N LYS A 61 4.34 12.34 -3.13
CA LYS A 61 4.30 11.02 -3.78
C LYS A 61 2.86 10.65 -4.14
N ARG A 62 2.58 10.56 -5.44
CA ARG A 62 1.25 10.26 -5.99
C ARG A 62 1.20 9.05 -6.92
N ALA A 63 2.33 8.35 -7.08
CA ALA A 63 2.45 7.18 -7.93
C ALA A 63 3.35 6.12 -7.25
N THR A 64 3.13 4.86 -7.60
CA THR A 64 3.97 3.73 -7.22
C THR A 64 4.08 2.77 -8.39
N ALA A 65 5.09 1.89 -8.35
CA ALA A 65 5.30 0.83 -9.33
C ALA A 65 5.64 -0.46 -8.57
N GLY A 66 5.30 -1.58 -9.18
CA GLY A 66 5.64 -2.92 -8.71
C GLY A 66 5.94 -3.82 -9.91
N VAL A 67 6.41 -5.04 -9.63
CA VAL A 67 6.84 -5.97 -10.68
C VAL A 67 5.62 -6.69 -11.25
N LEU A 68 5.36 -6.54 -12.56
CA LEU A 68 4.17 -7.12 -13.21
C LEU A 68 4.05 -8.64 -13.00
N VAL A 69 5.16 -9.38 -13.07
CA VAL A 69 5.14 -10.84 -12.93
C VAL A 69 4.69 -11.29 -11.53
N GLU A 70 4.90 -10.47 -10.50
CA GLU A 70 4.43 -10.78 -9.14
C GLU A 70 2.90 -10.66 -9.07
N TYR A 71 2.33 -9.59 -9.64
CA TYR A 71 0.87 -9.43 -9.74
C TYR A 71 0.21 -10.57 -10.53
N GLU A 72 0.82 -11.00 -11.63
CA GLU A 72 0.32 -12.11 -12.46
C GLU A 72 0.37 -13.44 -11.69
N ALA A 73 1.43 -13.69 -10.92
CA ALA A 73 1.58 -14.90 -10.11
C ALA A 73 0.54 -14.98 -8.98
N GLU A 74 0.12 -13.84 -8.44
CA GLU A 74 -0.94 -13.73 -7.43
C GLU A 74 -2.35 -13.83 -8.03
N GLY A 75 -2.48 -13.83 -9.37
CA GLY A 75 -3.77 -13.81 -10.06
C GLY A 75 -4.51 -12.49 -9.89
N ALA A 76 -3.82 -11.42 -9.46
CA ALA A 76 -4.41 -10.11 -9.27
C ALA A 76 -4.61 -9.42 -10.63
N PRO A 77 -5.76 -8.75 -10.87
CA PRO A 77 -5.92 -7.94 -12.06
C PRO A 77 -4.91 -6.79 -12.05
N TRP A 78 -4.21 -6.57 -13.17
CA TRP A 78 -3.26 -5.47 -13.31
C TRP A 78 -3.96 -4.10 -13.28
N ASP A 79 -5.20 -4.03 -13.78
CA ASP A 79 -6.02 -2.82 -13.67
C ASP A 79 -6.76 -2.84 -12.34
N ARG A 80 -6.28 -2.00 -11.42
CA ARG A 80 -6.85 -1.79 -10.09
C ARG A 80 -7.43 -0.39 -9.94
N SER A 81 -7.78 0.26 -11.06
CA SER A 81 -8.41 1.59 -11.02
C SER A 81 -9.68 1.56 -10.16
N GLY A 82 -9.79 2.52 -9.24
CA GLY A 82 -10.87 2.60 -8.25
C GLY A 82 -10.68 1.74 -6.99
N TYR A 83 -9.67 0.87 -6.96
CA TYR A 83 -9.35 0.07 -5.76
C TYR A 83 -8.72 0.94 -4.66
N HIS A 84 -8.99 0.57 -3.41
CA HIS A 84 -8.53 1.29 -2.22
C HIS A 84 -7.57 0.44 -1.39
N GLU A 85 -6.53 1.07 -0.84
CA GLU A 85 -5.60 0.40 0.06
C GLU A 85 -5.26 1.26 1.27
N VAL A 86 -5.26 0.64 2.44
CA VAL A 86 -4.79 1.23 3.69
C VAL A 86 -3.27 1.13 3.71
N VAL A 87 -2.60 2.26 3.88
CA VAL A 87 -1.15 2.32 4.05
C VAL A 87 -0.84 2.35 5.53
N VAL A 88 0.05 1.47 5.97
CA VAL A 88 0.52 1.42 7.36
C VAL A 88 1.94 1.98 7.51
N ASP A 89 2.25 2.49 8.71
CA ASP A 89 3.58 2.92 9.13
C ASP A 89 4.49 1.71 9.44
N GLY A 90 5.75 1.95 9.83
CA GLY A 90 6.71 0.91 10.18
C GLY A 90 6.32 0.05 11.39
N ARG A 91 5.27 0.43 12.13
CA ARG A 91 4.73 -0.29 13.28
C ARG A 91 3.46 -1.07 12.92
N GLY A 92 3.06 -1.07 11.64
CA GLY A 92 1.84 -1.71 11.17
C GLY A 92 0.57 -0.93 11.49
N GLN A 93 0.67 0.33 11.95
CA GLN A 93 -0.48 1.16 12.27
C GLN A 93 -0.94 1.95 11.04
N PRO A 94 -2.25 2.02 10.78
CA PRO A 94 -2.76 2.63 9.56
C PRO A 94 -2.60 4.16 9.59
N ALA A 95 -2.07 4.72 8.51
CA ALA A 95 -1.71 6.13 8.40
C ALA A 95 -2.57 6.89 7.38
N CYS A 96 -2.89 6.28 6.24
CA CYS A 96 -3.77 6.87 5.23
C CYS A 96 -4.44 5.79 4.36
N ILE A 97 -5.42 6.19 3.55
CA ILE A 97 -6.03 5.34 2.53
C ILE A 97 -5.75 5.95 1.16
N LEU A 98 -5.24 5.14 0.25
CA LEU A 98 -5.06 5.48 -1.16
C LEU A 98 -6.26 4.99 -1.97
N ARG A 99 -6.57 5.71 -3.05
CA ARG A 99 -7.43 5.25 -4.13
C ARG A 99 -6.66 5.31 -5.44
N TYR A 100 -6.56 4.19 -6.14
CA TYR A 100 -5.93 4.16 -7.45
C TYR A 100 -6.83 4.87 -8.47
N THR A 101 -6.26 5.85 -9.18
CA THR A 101 -6.99 6.61 -10.21
C THR A 101 -6.70 6.14 -11.62
N ALA A 102 -5.59 5.45 -11.83
CA ALA A 102 -5.17 4.83 -13.09
C ALA A 102 -4.10 3.77 -12.82
N CYS A 103 -4.04 2.75 -13.68
CA CYS A 103 -2.99 1.72 -13.68
C CYS A 103 -2.43 1.58 -15.10
N GLU A 104 -1.12 1.49 -15.25
CA GLU A 104 -0.43 1.35 -16.54
C GLU A 104 0.73 0.36 -16.42
N VAL A 105 0.97 -0.41 -17.49
CA VAL A 105 2.15 -1.27 -17.60
C VAL A 105 3.19 -0.57 -18.47
N ARG A 106 4.42 -0.47 -17.96
CA ARG A 106 5.57 0.16 -18.64
C ARG A 106 6.83 -0.72 -18.51
N PRO A 107 7.70 -0.75 -19.52
CA PRO A 107 9.04 -1.31 -19.39
C PRO A 107 9.86 -0.58 -18.30
N PHE A 108 10.80 -1.29 -17.70
CA PHE A 108 11.79 -0.73 -16.78
C PHE A 108 13.11 -0.60 -17.56
N ASP A 109 13.39 0.60 -18.07
CA ASP A 109 14.51 0.89 -18.97
C ASP A 109 15.53 1.85 -18.33
#